data_AF-A0A382I1T6-F1
#
_entry.id   AF-A0A382I1T6-F1
#
_cell.length_a   1.000
_cell.length_b   1.000
_cell.length_c   1.000
_cell.angle_alpha   90.00
_cell.angle_beta   90.00
_cell.angle_gamma   90.00
#
_symmetry.space_group_name_H-M   'P 1'
#
loop_
_entity.id
_entity.type
_entity.pdbx_description
1 polymer ?
#
loop_
_entity_poly.entity_id
_entity_poly.type
_entity_poly.pdbx_seq_one_letter_code
_entity_poly.pdbx_strand_id
1 'polypeptide(L)'
;MNHKRAYDAMEPLVFSILAGLTPPDIEVVLYDERLESIPYDEPTDLVAITVETYTARSAYQTAAEFRRRGVRVVMGGYHATFMPEEVQSFCDSLVIGDAEGLWEQIISDVKKNNLKKIYRQENQPSIADLKPDRKIFMGKRYAPISLIQYGRGCRYACDFCSIH
;
A
#
# COMPACT_ATOMS: atom_id res chain seq x y z
N MET A 1 15.04 12.67 -19.68
CA MET A 1 16.03 11.68 -19.21
C MET A 1 15.34 10.32 -19.14
N ASN A 2 15.72 9.37 -19.98
CA ASN A 2 15.20 8.00 -19.93
C ASN A 2 15.75 7.31 -18.68
N HIS A 3 15.02 7.40 -17.57
CA HIS A 3 15.25 6.52 -16.43
C HIS A 3 15.02 5.09 -16.92
N LYS A 4 16.09 4.29 -16.99
CA LYS A 4 15.96 2.86 -17.24
C LYS A 4 15.19 2.27 -16.05
N ARG A 5 13.90 2.05 -16.25
CA ARG A 5 13.01 1.42 -15.27
C ARG A 5 13.38 -0.04 -15.10
N ALA A 6 13.01 -0.62 -13.96
CA ALA A 6 13.39 -1.99 -13.60
C ALA A 6 12.90 -3.00 -14.65
N TYR A 7 13.74 -3.96 -15.03
CA TYR A 7 13.41 -5.02 -15.98
C TYR A 7 13.10 -6.35 -15.28
N ASP A 8 13.39 -6.44 -13.99
CA ASP A 8 13.30 -7.61 -13.13
C ASP A 8 12.33 -7.40 -11.95
N ALA A 9 11.50 -6.35 -12.00
CA ALA A 9 10.53 -6.08 -10.95
C ALA A 9 9.53 -7.25 -10.85
N MET A 10 9.32 -7.73 -9.63
CA MET A 10 8.29 -8.71 -9.31
C MET A 10 7.00 -8.02 -8.89
N GLU A 11 5.88 -8.70 -9.12
CA GLU A 11 4.56 -8.31 -8.63
C GLU A 11 4.56 -8.20 -7.10
N PRO A 12 4.33 -7.02 -6.49
CA PRO A 12 4.24 -6.91 -5.04
C PRO A 12 2.91 -7.48 -4.57
N LEU A 13 2.94 -8.64 -3.89
CA LEU A 13 1.73 -9.36 -3.47
C LEU A 13 0.77 -8.49 -2.64
N VAL A 14 1.30 -7.58 -1.82
CA VAL A 14 0.51 -6.70 -0.95
C VAL A 14 -0.56 -5.90 -1.71
N PHE A 15 -0.25 -5.39 -2.91
CA PHE A 15 -1.23 -4.62 -3.69
C PHE A 15 -2.35 -5.49 -4.23
N SER A 16 -2.04 -6.74 -4.62
CA SER A 16 -3.09 -7.68 -5.05
C SER A 16 -3.97 -8.14 -3.89
N ILE A 17 -3.43 -8.23 -2.68
CA ILE A 17 -4.24 -8.49 -1.48
C ILE A 17 -5.22 -7.33 -1.25
N LEU A 18 -4.74 -6.08 -1.25
CA LEU A 18 -5.61 -4.91 -1.10
C LEU A 18 -6.68 -4.85 -2.21
N ALA A 19 -6.30 -5.08 -3.46
CA ALA A 19 -7.25 -5.12 -4.57
C ALA A 19 -8.32 -6.19 -4.38
N GLY A 20 -7.94 -7.39 -3.90
CA GLY A 20 -8.88 -8.47 -3.59
C GLY A 20 -9.81 -8.18 -2.40
N LEU A 21 -9.39 -7.34 -1.46
CA LEU A 21 -10.20 -6.87 -0.33
C LEU A 21 -11.05 -5.64 -0.67
N THR A 22 -10.79 -4.98 -1.80
CA THR A 22 -11.55 -3.80 -2.20
C THR A 22 -12.94 -4.22 -2.68
N PRO A 23 -14.02 -3.58 -2.18
CA PRO A 23 -15.37 -3.83 -2.67
C PRO A 23 -15.49 -3.70 -4.20
N PRO A 24 -16.27 -4.55 -4.88
CA PRO A 24 -16.32 -4.62 -6.35
C PRO A 24 -16.94 -3.39 -7.01
N ASP A 25 -17.58 -2.50 -6.23
CA ASP A 25 -18.10 -1.22 -6.70
C ASP A 25 -17.04 -0.11 -6.75
N ILE A 26 -15.81 -0.38 -6.33
CA ILE A 26 -14.68 0.55 -6.38
C ILE A 26 -13.72 0.15 -7.51
N GLU A 27 -13.41 1.11 -8.38
CA GLU A 27 -12.35 0.97 -9.36
C GLU A 27 -10.98 1.04 -8.68
N VAL A 28 -10.09 0.09 -9.01
CA VAL A 28 -8.74 0.03 -8.46
C VAL A 28 -7.73 0.08 -9.61
N VAL A 29 -6.84 1.06 -9.55
CA VAL A 29 -5.70 1.20 -10.45
C VAL A 29 -4.43 1.20 -9.62
N LEU A 30 -3.43 0.43 -10.05
CA LEU A 30 -2.11 0.40 -9.43
C LEU A 30 -1.14 1.19 -10.30
N TYR A 31 -0.35 2.08 -9.68
CA TYR A 31 0.82 2.69 -10.29
C TYR A 31 2.07 2.29 -9.51
N ASP A 32 3.02 1.64 -10.18
CA ASP A 32 4.29 1.22 -9.59
C ASP A 32 5.42 2.11 -10.13
N GLU A 33 5.97 3.00 -9.30
CA GLU A 33 7.02 3.95 -9.67
C GLU A 33 8.28 3.26 -10.24
N ARG A 34 8.48 1.96 -9.97
CA ARG A 34 9.58 1.17 -10.56
C ARG A 34 9.40 0.93 -12.06
N LEU A 35 8.15 0.95 -12.55
CA LEU A 35 7.76 0.53 -13.90
C LEU A 35 7.10 1.63 -14.73
N GLU A 36 6.43 2.56 -14.08
CA GLU A 36 5.66 3.64 -14.70
C GLU A 36 5.76 4.97 -13.96
N SER A 37 5.28 6.03 -14.61
CA SER A 37 5.15 7.34 -13.98
C SER A 37 3.73 7.44 -13.44
N ILE A 38 3.55 8.09 -12.30
CA ILE A 38 2.24 8.31 -11.71
C ILE A 38 1.55 9.47 -12.48
N PRO A 39 0.37 9.26 -13.06
CA PRO A 39 -0.40 10.32 -13.69
C PRO A 39 -1.21 11.07 -12.62
N TYR A 40 -0.57 12.00 -11.92
CA TYR A 40 -1.17 12.71 -10.78
C TYR A 40 -2.46 13.49 -11.08
N ASP A 41 -2.76 13.77 -12.35
CA ASP A 41 -3.92 14.55 -12.76
C ASP A 41 -5.14 13.68 -13.14
N GLU A 42 -5.03 12.34 -13.04
CA GLU A 42 -6.17 11.44 -13.21
C GLU A 42 -7.19 11.61 -12.08
N PRO A 43 -8.51 11.58 -12.38
CA PRO A 43 -9.55 11.62 -11.36
C PRO A 43 -9.34 10.52 -10.31
N THR A 44 -9.13 10.92 -9.06
CA THR A 44 -8.78 10.00 -7.96
C THR A 44 -9.48 10.44 -6.68
N ASP A 45 -10.28 9.57 -6.08
CA ASP A 45 -11.00 9.86 -4.82
C ASP A 45 -10.14 9.57 -3.57
N LEU A 46 -9.24 8.60 -3.68
CA LEU A 46 -8.37 8.12 -2.61
C LEU A 46 -7.09 7.53 -3.20
N VAL A 47 -5.93 7.88 -2.64
CA VAL A 47 -4.68 7.18 -2.93
C VAL A 47 -4.20 6.41 -1.71
N ALA A 48 -3.78 5.17 -1.91
CA ALA A 48 -3.17 4.33 -0.88
C ALA A 48 -1.72 4.06 -1.25
N ILE A 49 -0.80 4.35 -0.33
CA ILE A 49 0.64 4.23 -0.55
C ILE A 49 1.23 3.27 0.49
N THR A 50 1.82 2.17 0.03
CA THR A 50 2.65 1.31 0.86
C THR A 50 4.04 1.91 0.95
N VAL A 51 4.50 2.16 2.17
CA VAL A 51 5.77 2.83 2.46
C VAL A 51 6.77 1.82 3.02
N GLU A 52 7.86 1.66 2.29
CA GLU A 52 9.07 0.98 2.76
C GLU A 52 10.13 2.02 3.11
N THR A 53 11.02 1.72 4.07
CA THR A 53 11.96 2.71 4.61
C THR A 53 12.83 3.34 3.52
N TYR A 54 13.30 2.56 2.54
CA TYR A 54 14.10 3.09 1.44
C TYR A 54 13.28 3.88 0.39
N THR A 55 11.95 3.74 0.39
CA THR A 55 11.03 4.49 -0.48
C THR A 55 10.40 5.70 0.20
N ALA A 56 10.57 5.86 1.52
CA ALA A 56 9.85 6.83 2.35
C ALA A 56 9.86 8.24 1.75
N ARG A 57 11.04 8.74 1.34
CA ARG A 57 11.15 10.07 0.73
C ARG A 57 10.32 10.23 -0.56
N SER A 58 10.36 9.24 -1.45
CA SER A 58 9.56 9.28 -2.70
C SER A 58 8.07 9.19 -2.39
N ALA A 59 7.70 8.29 -1.47
CA ALA A 59 6.32 8.12 -1.02
C ALA A 59 5.74 9.41 -0.43
N TYR A 60 6.52 10.16 0.36
CA TYR A 60 6.09 11.46 0.90
C TYR A 60 5.92 12.52 -0.18
N GLN A 61 6.78 12.52 -1.20
CA GLN A 61 6.65 13.41 -2.35
C GLN A 61 5.37 13.10 -3.14
N THR A 62 5.13 11.82 -3.43
CA THR A 62 3.90 11.34 -4.07
C THR A 62 2.66 11.69 -3.24
N ALA A 63 2.70 11.50 -1.92
CA ALA A 63 1.61 11.90 -1.02
C ALA A 63 1.35 13.41 -1.08
N ALA A 64 2.41 14.23 -1.05
CA ALA A 64 2.27 15.68 -1.16
C ALA A 64 1.65 16.10 -2.50
N GLU A 65 2.04 15.47 -3.62
CA GLU A 65 1.45 15.75 -4.93
C GLU A 65 -0.06 15.53 -4.98
N PHE A 66 -0.54 14.42 -4.40
CA PHE A 66 -1.98 14.12 -4.35
C PHE A 66 -2.72 15.04 -3.39
N ARG A 67 -2.15 15.33 -2.20
CA ARG A 67 -2.77 16.26 -1.24
C ARG A 67 -2.87 17.68 -1.79
N ARG A 68 -1.89 18.15 -2.57
CA ARG A 68 -1.96 19.45 -3.27
C ARG A 68 -3.14 19.52 -4.24
N ARG A 69 -3.62 18.37 -4.73
CA ARG A 69 -4.79 18.25 -5.62
C ARG A 69 -6.09 17.97 -4.86
N GLY A 70 -6.07 17.97 -3.52
CA GLY A 70 -7.24 17.69 -2.69
C GLY A 70 -7.62 16.21 -2.61
N VAL A 71 -6.76 15.31 -3.09
CA VAL A 71 -6.98 13.86 -3.00
C VAL A 71 -6.56 13.37 -1.62
N ARG A 72 -7.42 12.57 -0.98
CA ARG A 72 -7.15 11.97 0.33
C ARG A 72 -6.07 10.89 0.22
N VAL A 73 -5.09 10.91 1.12
CA VAL A 73 -3.96 9.97 1.16
C VAL A 73 -4.05 9.07 2.38
N VAL A 74 -4.02 7.75 2.13
CA VAL A 74 -3.81 6.72 3.15
C VAL A 74 -2.39 6.16 2.99
N MET A 75 -1.61 6.13 4.07
CA MET A 75 -0.26 5.53 4.05
C MET A 75 -0.19 4.36 5.00
N GLY A 76 0.43 3.26 4.56
CA GLY A 76 0.65 2.06 5.35
C GLY A 76 1.98 1.39 5.01
N GLY A 77 2.18 0.15 5.42
CA GLY A 77 3.40 -0.61 5.19
C GLY A 77 4.39 -0.61 6.37
N TYR A 78 5.53 -1.26 6.18
CA TYR A 78 6.49 -1.49 7.25
C TYR A 78 7.04 -0.20 7.85
N HIS A 79 7.33 0.79 7.00
CA HIS A 79 7.86 2.06 7.50
C HIS A 79 6.81 2.87 8.27
N ALA A 80 5.55 2.88 7.79
CA ALA A 80 4.43 3.49 8.51
C ALA A 80 4.16 2.84 9.87
N THR A 81 4.41 1.53 9.98
CA THR A 81 4.28 0.80 11.24
C THR A 81 5.43 1.12 12.21
N PHE A 82 6.65 1.24 11.70
CA PHE A 82 7.85 1.46 12.50
C PHE A 82 8.06 2.93 12.90
N MET A 83 7.73 3.86 12.00
CA MET A 83 7.87 5.32 12.17
C MET A 83 6.52 6.03 12.04
N PRO A 84 5.51 5.68 12.86
CA PRO A 84 4.15 6.18 12.68
C PRO A 84 4.05 7.70 12.84
N GLU A 85 4.79 8.28 13.78
CA GLU A 85 4.81 9.73 14.04
C GLU A 85 5.36 10.52 12.85
N GLU A 86 6.38 9.99 12.17
CA GLU A 86 6.93 10.57 10.95
C GLU A 86 5.92 10.52 9.82
N VAL A 87 5.41 9.32 9.50
CA VAL A 87 4.50 9.12 8.36
C VAL A 87 3.18 9.87 8.53
N GLN A 88 2.67 10.01 9.76
CA GLN A 88 1.43 10.73 10.03
C GLN A 88 1.44 12.18 9.52
N SER A 89 2.61 12.82 9.44
CA SER A 89 2.74 14.19 8.93
C SER A 89 2.48 14.31 7.41
N PHE A 90 2.56 13.18 6.69
CA PHE A 90 2.50 13.14 5.22
C PHE A 90 1.18 12.59 4.66
N CYS A 91 0.31 12.02 5.49
CA CYS A 91 -0.97 11.43 5.08
C CYS A 91 -2.19 12.02 5.81
N ASP A 92 -3.38 11.79 5.26
CA ASP A 92 -4.65 12.09 5.94
C ASP A 92 -5.06 10.95 6.88
N SER A 93 -4.65 9.72 6.55
CA SER A 93 -4.86 8.53 7.36
C SER A 93 -3.65 7.60 7.36
N LEU A 94 -3.30 7.11 8.54
CA LEU A 94 -2.19 6.20 8.77
C LEU A 94 -2.71 4.80 9.09
N VAL A 95 -2.18 3.78 8.43
CA VAL A 95 -2.40 2.36 8.75
C VAL A 95 -1.16 1.79 9.42
N ILE A 96 -1.32 1.30 10.64
CA ILE A 96 -0.26 0.68 11.44
C ILE A 96 -0.54 -0.81 11.55
N GLY A 97 0.42 -1.63 11.13
CA GLY A 97 0.28 -3.07 10.98
C GLY A 97 -0.35 -3.48 9.64
N ASP A 98 -0.86 -4.71 9.60
CA ASP A 98 -1.44 -5.32 8.42
C ASP A 98 -2.83 -4.72 8.11
N ALA A 99 -3.07 -4.39 6.84
CA ALA A 99 -4.28 -3.71 6.40
C ALA A 99 -5.49 -4.66 6.27
N GLU A 100 -5.26 -5.97 6.23
CA GLU A 100 -6.30 -6.99 6.20
C GLU A 100 -7.26 -6.81 7.40
N GLY A 101 -8.56 -6.81 7.14
CA GLY A 101 -9.59 -6.53 8.15
C GLY A 101 -9.80 -5.03 8.44
N LEU A 102 -8.78 -4.17 8.24
CA LEU A 102 -8.92 -2.71 8.34
C LEU A 102 -9.35 -2.08 7.01
N TRP A 103 -8.93 -2.66 5.88
CA TRP A 103 -9.10 -2.06 4.56
C TRP A 103 -10.57 -1.81 4.18
N GLU A 104 -11.44 -2.80 4.40
CA GLU A 104 -12.88 -2.64 4.17
C GLU A 104 -13.48 -1.52 5.04
N GLN A 105 -13.01 -1.39 6.28
CA GLN A 105 -13.41 -0.30 7.17
C GLN A 105 -12.93 1.05 6.64
N ILE A 106 -11.68 1.15 6.19
CA ILE A 106 -11.13 2.37 5.59
C ILE A 106 -11.97 2.79 4.39
N ILE A 107 -12.28 1.88 3.46
CA ILE A 107 -13.12 2.19 2.29
C ILE A 107 -14.53 2.62 2.72
N SER A 108 -15.14 1.95 3.69
CA SER A 108 -16.45 2.33 4.25
C SER A 108 -16.44 3.74 4.86
N ASP A 109 -15.39 4.08 5.60
CA ASP A 109 -15.20 5.37 6.23
C ASP A 109 -14.94 6.47 5.18
N VAL A 110 -14.20 6.17 4.09
CA VAL A 110 -14.01 7.08 2.95
C VAL A 110 -15.34 7.42 2.28
N LYS A 111 -16.19 6.40 2.02
CA LYS A 111 -17.54 6.57 1.43
C LYS A 111 -18.45 7.44 2.31
N LYS A 112 -18.31 7.34 3.63
CA LYS A 112 -19.07 8.12 4.62
C LYS A 112 -18.46 9.48 4.95
N ASN A 113 -17.36 9.85 4.30
CA ASN A 113 -16.57 11.05 4.61
C ASN A 113 -16.14 11.14 6.09
N ASN A 114 -15.84 9.98 6.70
CA ASN A 114 -15.45 9.84 8.11
C ASN A 114 -14.12 9.07 8.24
N LEU A 115 -13.17 9.36 7.34
CA LEU A 115 -11.85 8.74 7.36
C LEU A 115 -11.12 9.09 8.66
N LYS A 116 -10.73 8.08 9.43
CA LYS A 116 -9.99 8.27 10.69
C LYS A 116 -8.53 8.62 10.41
N LYS A 117 -7.92 9.34 11.34
CA LYS A 117 -6.49 9.68 11.25
C LYS A 117 -5.56 8.47 11.39
N ILE A 118 -5.95 7.47 12.18
CA ILE A 118 -5.13 6.27 12.44
C ILE A 118 -6.05 5.04 12.46
N TYR A 119 -5.65 4.01 11.73
CA TYR A 119 -6.15 2.65 11.83
C TYR A 119 -5.00 1.77 12.32
N ARG A 120 -5.21 1.05 13.42
CA ARG A 120 -4.20 0.19 14.02
C ARG A 120 -4.71 -1.24 14.04
N GLN A 121 -3.88 -2.13 13.52
CA GLN A 121 -4.12 -3.55 13.60
C GLN A 121 -3.51 -4.07 14.90
N GLU A 122 -4.36 -4.62 15.78
CA GLU A 122 -3.92 -5.15 17.08
C GLU A 122 -3.52 -6.62 17.00
N ASN A 123 -4.06 -7.36 16.03
CA ASN A 123 -3.85 -8.80 15.89
C ASN A 123 -3.26 -9.15 14.53
N GLN A 124 -2.53 -10.25 14.44
CA GLN A 124 -2.06 -10.75 13.15
C GLN A 124 -3.24 -11.36 12.37
N PRO A 125 -3.64 -10.77 11.22
CA PRO A 125 -4.75 -11.30 10.44
C PRO A 125 -4.40 -12.64 9.83
N SER A 126 -5.40 -13.52 9.71
CA SER A 126 -5.24 -14.82 9.05
C SER A 126 -5.00 -14.60 7.55
N ILE A 127 -4.07 -15.37 6.99
CA ILE A 127 -3.82 -15.41 5.55
C ILE A 127 -4.63 -16.49 4.82
N ALA A 128 -5.38 -17.33 5.55
CA ALA A 128 -6.02 -18.51 4.99
C ALA A 128 -7.09 -18.19 3.93
N ASP A 129 -7.83 -17.09 4.13
CA ASP A 129 -8.96 -16.71 3.28
C ASP A 129 -8.62 -15.57 2.30
N LEU A 130 -7.33 -15.22 2.18
CA LEU A 130 -6.89 -14.18 1.27
C LEU A 130 -7.13 -14.58 -0.19
N LYS A 131 -7.77 -13.67 -0.94
CA LYS A 131 -8.02 -13.82 -2.38
C LYS A 131 -7.36 -12.67 -3.13
N PRO A 132 -6.05 -12.74 -3.43
CA PRO A 132 -5.36 -11.67 -4.13
C PRO A 132 -5.91 -11.48 -5.55
N ASP A 133 -6.28 -10.25 -5.91
CA ASP A 133 -6.65 -9.92 -7.30
C ASP A 133 -5.41 -9.46 -8.07
N ARG A 134 -4.92 -10.34 -8.96
CA ARG A 134 -3.74 -10.07 -9.79
C ARG A 134 -4.06 -9.29 -11.07
N LYS A 135 -5.34 -9.00 -11.35
CA LYS A 135 -5.74 -8.21 -12.53
C LYS A 135 -5.11 -6.82 -12.54
N ILE A 136 -4.83 -6.26 -11.37
CA ILE A 136 -4.17 -4.95 -11.22
C ILE A 136 -2.77 -4.88 -11.83
N PHE A 137 -2.12 -6.03 -12.08
CA PHE A 137 -0.80 -6.11 -12.69
C PHE A 137 -0.84 -6.27 -14.22
N MET A 138 -2.03 -6.52 -14.80
CA MET A 138 -2.14 -6.76 -16.25
C MET A 138 -1.67 -5.56 -17.08
N GLY A 139 -0.90 -5.84 -18.13
CA GLY A 139 -0.34 -4.81 -19.02
C GLY A 139 0.93 -4.13 -18.47
N LYS A 140 1.33 -4.43 -17.22
CA LYS A 140 2.56 -3.90 -16.63
C LYS A 140 3.75 -4.84 -16.88
N ARG A 141 4.94 -4.27 -16.94
CA ARG A 141 6.18 -5.00 -17.27
C ARG A 141 6.83 -5.68 -16.05
N TYR A 142 6.07 -6.52 -15.36
CA TYR A 142 6.62 -7.38 -14.32
C TYR A 142 7.34 -8.60 -14.94
N ALA A 143 8.33 -9.14 -14.22
CA ALA A 143 8.91 -10.43 -14.55
C ALA A 143 7.83 -11.52 -14.50
N PRO A 144 7.92 -12.58 -15.33
CA PRO A 144 6.92 -13.66 -15.38
C PRO A 144 7.07 -14.64 -14.20
N ILE A 145 7.13 -14.10 -12.98
CA ILE A 145 7.26 -14.83 -11.72
C ILE A 145 6.27 -14.20 -10.73
N SER A 146 5.39 -15.02 -10.19
CA SER A 146 4.37 -14.59 -9.22
C SER A 146 4.71 -15.07 -7.82
N LEU A 147 4.58 -14.16 -6.84
CA LEU A 147 4.75 -14.47 -5.43
C LEU A 147 3.52 -15.15 -4.85
N ILE A 148 3.76 -16.14 -3.98
CA ILE A 148 2.76 -16.82 -3.14
C ILE A 148 3.23 -16.70 -1.68
N GLN A 149 2.31 -16.34 -0.79
CA GLN A 149 2.56 -16.33 0.66
C GLN A 149 1.90 -17.55 1.29
N TYR A 150 2.71 -18.45 1.83
CA TYR A 150 2.24 -19.64 2.57
C TYR A 150 2.26 -19.44 4.09
N GLY A 151 3.05 -18.48 4.59
CA GLY A 151 3.16 -18.16 6.02
C GLY A 151 3.49 -16.70 6.23
N ARG A 152 3.25 -16.20 7.44
CA ARG A 152 3.52 -14.81 7.85
C ARG A 152 4.15 -14.79 9.24
N GLY A 153 5.11 -13.91 9.44
CA GLY A 153 5.84 -13.75 10.70
C GLY A 153 7.03 -14.68 10.85
N CYS A 154 7.85 -14.37 11.86
CA CYS A 154 9.04 -15.12 12.24
C CYS A 154 9.04 -15.27 13.76
N ARG A 155 9.23 -16.49 14.28
CA ARG A 155 9.24 -16.76 15.74
C ARG A 155 10.57 -16.40 16.43
N TYR A 156 11.54 -15.90 15.67
CA TYR A 156 12.90 -15.64 16.14
C TYR A 156 13.08 -14.14 16.39
N ALA A 157 13.70 -13.79 17.51
CA ALA A 157 14.05 -12.42 17.87
C ALA A 157 15.54 -12.18 17.61
N CYS A 158 15.93 -12.10 16.33
CA CYS A 158 17.32 -11.88 15.95
C CYS A 158 17.70 -10.41 16.13
N ASP A 159 18.85 -10.12 16.75
CA ASP A 159 19.31 -8.75 17.06
C ASP A 159 19.51 -7.85 15.82
N PHE A 160 19.66 -8.45 14.64
CA PHE A 160 19.85 -7.74 13.37
C PHE A 160 18.53 -7.57 12.58
N CYS A 161 17.44 -8.21 13.00
CA CYS A 161 16.17 -8.12 12.29
C CYS A 161 15.46 -6.83 12.68
N SER A 162 15.08 -6.00 11.71
CA SER A 162 14.34 -4.76 11.95
C SER A 162 12.87 -4.98 12.33
N ILE A 163 12.41 -6.23 12.35
CA ILE A 163 11.05 -6.64 12.70
C ILE A 163 11.18 -7.57 13.91
N HIS A 164 10.62 -7.14 15.04
CA HIS A 164 10.58 -7.89 16.31
C HIS A 164 9.13 -8.22 16.67
#